data_AF-A0A6M3ZIL7-F1
#
_entry.id   AF-A0A6M3ZIL7-F1
#
_cell.length_a   1.000
_cell.length_b   1.000
_cell.length_c   1.000
_cell.angle_alpha   90.00
_cell.angle_beta   90.00
_cell.angle_gamma   90.00
#
_symmetry.space_group_name_H-M   'P 1'
#
loop_
_entity.id
_entity.type
_entity.pdbx_description
1 polymer ?
#
loop_
_entity_poly.entity_id
_entity_poly.type
_entity_poly.pdbx_seq_one_letter_code
_entity_poly.pdbx_strand_id
1 'polypeptide(L)'
;MIQKDGKYQFEKDKEAVHSYFVDYINQNTVFFHDLKEKLDYLIKNDYYEEEFLSKYTFEQIKSIYKIAYSYKFRFPSFMSAFKFYNDYALKTNDKTKILERYEDRVSIVALYCADGDYEKAVEEVHTMMKQEYQPATPTFLNAGRKRRGEMVSCFLLEVGDSLNDISRAIDISMQLSKLGGGVALNLNKLRAKGEAIKDVENATKGVVGVMKLLDNAFRYADQMG
;
A
#
# COMPACT_ATOMS: atom_id res chain seq x y z
N MET A 1 6.38 -2.48 -29.90
CA MET A 1 5.24 -3.30 -30.35
C MET A 1 5.33 -3.48 -31.85
N ILE A 2 5.20 -4.71 -32.34
CA ILE A 2 5.24 -5.03 -33.78
C ILE A 2 3.89 -4.65 -34.39
N GLN A 3 3.91 -3.83 -35.44
CA GLN A 3 2.70 -3.48 -36.19
C GLN A 3 2.41 -4.53 -37.26
N LYS A 4 1.12 -4.76 -37.52
CA LYS A 4 0.63 -5.55 -38.66
C LYS A 4 -0.33 -4.67 -39.45
N ASP A 5 -0.09 -4.52 -40.75
CA ASP A 5 -0.88 -3.65 -41.64
C ASP A 5 -1.03 -2.20 -41.10
N GLY A 6 0.06 -1.66 -40.53
CA GLY A 6 0.10 -0.32 -39.95
C GLY A 6 -0.68 -0.15 -38.63
N LYS A 7 -1.20 -1.23 -38.05
CA LYS A 7 -1.94 -1.21 -36.77
C LYS A 7 -1.18 -1.94 -35.67
N TYR A 8 -1.32 -1.45 -34.44
CA TYR A 8 -0.86 -2.16 -33.25
C TYR A 8 -1.75 -3.37 -32.97
N GLN A 9 -1.12 -4.44 -32.50
CA GLN A 9 -1.74 -5.73 -32.20
C GLN A 9 -2.17 -5.79 -30.72
N PHE A 10 -3.23 -5.06 -30.35
CA PHE A 10 -3.68 -4.98 -28.95
C PHE A 10 -4.19 -6.32 -28.38
N GLU A 11 -4.66 -7.23 -29.23
CA GLU A 11 -5.06 -8.59 -28.87
C GLU A 11 -3.90 -9.41 -28.28
N LYS A 12 -2.66 -9.09 -28.63
CA LYS A 12 -1.47 -9.75 -28.08
C LYS A 12 -1.30 -9.53 -26.59
N ASP A 13 -1.81 -8.42 -26.06
CA ASP A 13 -1.80 -8.19 -24.61
C ASP A 13 -2.80 -9.09 -23.88
N LYS A 14 -3.92 -9.45 -24.53
CA LYS A 14 -4.88 -10.44 -24.01
C LYS A 14 -4.30 -11.86 -24.02
N GLU A 15 -3.57 -12.21 -25.06
CA GLU A 15 -2.83 -13.48 -25.12
C GLU A 15 -1.75 -13.54 -24.02
N ALA A 16 -1.02 -12.44 -23.83
CA ALA A 16 0.04 -12.33 -22.83
C ALA A 16 -0.49 -12.46 -21.40
N VAL A 17 -1.59 -11.78 -21.04
CA VAL A 17 -2.18 -11.94 -19.71
C VAL A 17 -2.71 -13.35 -19.50
N HIS A 18 -3.33 -13.96 -20.51
CA HIS A 18 -3.82 -15.34 -20.40
C HIS A 18 -2.67 -16.33 -20.15
N SER A 19 -1.59 -16.25 -20.95
CA SER A 19 -0.40 -17.08 -20.75
C SER A 19 0.24 -16.83 -19.37
N TYR A 20 0.37 -15.57 -18.94
CA TYR A 20 0.89 -15.25 -17.61
C TYR A 20 0.11 -15.94 -16.48
N PHE A 21 -1.21 -16.06 -16.61
CA PHE A 21 -2.01 -16.79 -15.63
C PHE A 21 -1.81 -18.31 -15.69
N VAL A 22 -1.94 -18.91 -16.87
CA VAL A 22 -1.88 -20.38 -17.05
C VAL A 22 -0.48 -20.92 -16.76
N ASP A 23 0.53 -20.23 -17.25
CA ASP A 23 1.91 -20.72 -17.28
C ASP A 23 2.71 -20.30 -16.05
N TYR A 24 2.25 -19.30 -15.29
CA TYR A 24 2.98 -18.79 -14.12
C TYR A 24 2.11 -18.64 -12.86
N ILE A 25 1.09 -17.77 -12.87
CA ILE A 25 0.35 -17.45 -11.63
C ILE A 25 -0.34 -18.68 -11.06
N ASN A 26 -1.06 -19.45 -11.86
CA ASN A 26 -1.81 -20.61 -11.39
C ASN A 26 -0.91 -21.72 -10.81
N GLN A 27 0.32 -21.85 -11.33
CA GLN A 27 1.29 -22.85 -10.88
C GLN A 27 2.02 -22.42 -9.59
N ASN A 28 2.03 -21.12 -9.30
CA ASN A 28 2.70 -20.54 -8.14
C ASN A 28 1.75 -20.03 -7.05
N THR A 29 0.44 -20.10 -7.27
CA THR A 29 -0.55 -19.83 -6.24
C THR A 29 -0.71 -21.06 -5.34
N VAL A 30 -0.61 -20.87 -4.02
CA VAL A 30 -0.83 -21.95 -3.06
C VAL A 30 -2.29 -22.38 -3.10
N PHE A 31 -2.50 -23.69 -3.20
CA PHE A 31 -3.83 -24.29 -3.15
C PHE A 31 -4.15 -24.73 -1.71
N PHE A 32 -5.38 -24.44 -1.28
CA PHE A 32 -5.95 -24.90 -0.01
C PHE A 32 -7.26 -25.64 -0.32
N HIS A 33 -7.65 -26.63 0.48
CA HIS A 33 -8.85 -27.42 0.22
C HIS A 33 -10.12 -26.61 0.41
N ASP A 34 -10.13 -25.70 1.38
CA ASP A 34 -11.22 -24.75 1.59
C ASP A 34 -10.71 -23.39 2.13
N LEU A 35 -11.64 -22.44 2.25
CA LEU A 35 -11.33 -21.10 2.74
C LEU A 35 -10.92 -21.10 4.22
N LYS A 36 -11.46 -22.03 5.03
CA LYS A 36 -11.15 -22.08 6.46
C LYS A 36 -9.71 -22.48 6.66
N GLU A 37 -9.27 -23.55 5.99
CA GLU A 37 -7.88 -24.00 5.99
C GLU A 37 -6.93 -22.88 5.54
N LYS A 38 -7.31 -22.14 4.48
CA LYS A 38 -6.54 -20.99 4.02
C LYS A 38 -6.38 -19.91 5.10
N LEU A 39 -7.49 -19.47 5.70
CA LEU A 39 -7.45 -18.40 6.72
C LEU A 39 -6.71 -18.85 7.98
N ASP A 40 -6.96 -20.07 8.44
CA ASP A 40 -6.27 -20.66 9.60
C ASP A 40 -4.76 -20.73 9.35
N TYR A 41 -4.33 -21.15 8.16
CA TYR A 41 -2.91 -21.14 7.77
C TYR A 41 -2.33 -19.72 7.78
N LEU A 42 -3.04 -18.74 7.21
CA LEU A 42 -2.55 -17.37 7.11
C LEU A 42 -2.46 -16.68 8.47
N ILE A 43 -3.40 -16.94 9.39
CA ILE A 43 -3.36 -16.42 10.76
C ILE A 43 -2.23 -17.09 11.54
N LYS A 44 -2.18 -18.44 11.53
CA LYS A 44 -1.19 -19.22 12.29
C LYS A 44 0.27 -18.91 11.92
N ASN A 45 0.52 -18.49 10.67
CA ASN A 45 1.86 -18.16 10.18
C ASN A 45 2.12 -16.64 10.11
N ASP A 46 1.34 -15.84 10.84
CA ASP A 46 1.50 -14.38 10.94
C ASP A 46 1.47 -13.67 9.58
N TYR A 47 0.67 -14.16 8.63
CA TYR A 47 0.40 -13.44 7.39
C TYR A 47 -0.76 -12.45 7.57
N TYR A 48 -1.84 -12.90 8.22
CA TYR A 48 -3.00 -12.07 8.54
C TYR A 48 -3.11 -11.76 10.03
N GLU A 49 -3.67 -10.59 10.32
CA GLU A 49 -4.08 -10.16 11.65
C GLU A 49 -5.40 -10.88 12.02
N GLU A 50 -5.52 -11.41 13.23
CA GLU A 50 -6.71 -12.19 13.65
C GLU A 50 -7.81 -11.25 14.17
N GLU A 51 -7.40 -10.15 14.77
CA GLU A 51 -8.22 -9.24 15.56
C GLU A 51 -9.39 -8.67 14.75
N PHE A 52 -9.18 -8.26 13.49
CA PHE A 52 -10.26 -7.75 12.63
C PHE A 52 -11.18 -8.86 12.09
N LEU A 53 -10.65 -10.07 11.85
CA LEU A 53 -11.44 -11.21 11.37
C LEU A 53 -12.38 -11.72 12.47
N SER A 54 -11.93 -11.66 13.74
CA SER A 54 -12.72 -12.07 14.90
C SER A 54 -14.02 -11.29 15.10
N LYS A 55 -14.17 -10.13 14.44
CA LYS A 55 -15.39 -9.31 14.45
C LYS A 55 -16.52 -9.88 13.60
N TYR A 56 -16.23 -10.89 12.78
CA TYR A 56 -17.19 -11.53 11.88
C TYR A 56 -17.33 -13.02 12.17
N THR A 57 -18.49 -13.57 11.88
CA THR A 57 -18.65 -15.02 11.81
C THR A 57 -17.97 -15.58 10.56
N PHE A 58 -17.53 -16.85 10.62
CA PHE A 58 -16.93 -17.48 9.44
C PHE A 58 -17.87 -17.52 8.23
N GLU A 59 -19.19 -17.66 8.44
CA GLU A 59 -20.16 -17.64 7.35
C GLU A 59 -20.27 -16.26 6.67
N GLN A 60 -20.13 -15.17 7.44
CA GLN A 60 -20.03 -13.81 6.88
C GLN A 60 -18.73 -13.63 6.09
N ILE A 61 -17.59 -14.07 6.62
CA ILE A 61 -16.31 -13.99 5.88
C ILE A 61 -16.41 -14.79 4.57
N LYS A 62 -16.97 -16.00 4.65
CA LYS A 62 -17.16 -16.88 3.49
C LYS A 62 -18.12 -16.29 2.47
N SER A 63 -19.19 -15.61 2.87
CA SER A 63 -20.10 -14.95 1.93
C SER A 63 -19.41 -13.79 1.21
N ILE A 64 -18.59 -12.99 1.89
CA ILE A 64 -17.79 -11.91 1.30
C ILE A 64 -16.84 -12.45 0.22
N TYR A 65 -16.08 -13.51 0.53
CA TYR A 65 -15.22 -14.17 -0.46
C TYR A 65 -16.04 -14.72 -1.63
N LYS A 66 -17.18 -15.36 -1.36
CA LYS A 66 -18.06 -15.89 -2.41
C LYS A 66 -18.56 -14.77 -3.34
N ILE A 67 -18.94 -13.62 -2.78
CA ILE A 67 -19.33 -12.44 -3.56
C ILE A 67 -18.17 -12.00 -4.44
N ALA A 68 -16.97 -11.81 -3.87
CA ALA A 68 -15.79 -11.37 -4.62
C ALA A 68 -15.49 -12.29 -5.82
N TYR A 69 -15.43 -13.60 -5.58
CA TYR A 69 -15.17 -14.59 -6.63
C TYR A 69 -16.32 -14.76 -7.64
N SER A 70 -17.56 -14.37 -7.30
CA SER A 70 -18.70 -14.46 -8.21
C SER A 70 -18.57 -13.54 -9.44
N TYR A 71 -17.79 -12.46 -9.32
CA TYR A 71 -17.49 -11.54 -10.41
C TYR A 71 -16.65 -12.17 -11.53
N LYS A 72 -15.98 -13.30 -11.25
CA LYS A 72 -15.08 -13.97 -12.20
C LYS A 72 -14.09 -12.98 -12.82
N PHE A 73 -13.51 -12.12 -11.98
CA PHE A 73 -12.70 -10.99 -12.42
C PHE A 73 -11.53 -11.43 -13.30
N ARG A 74 -11.25 -10.67 -14.35
CA ARG A 74 -10.11 -10.90 -15.26
C ARG A 74 -9.40 -9.59 -15.50
N PHE A 75 -8.10 -9.59 -15.27
CA PHE A 75 -7.26 -8.45 -15.65
C PHE A 75 -7.29 -8.27 -17.17
N PRO A 76 -7.57 -7.04 -17.66
CA PRO A 76 -7.71 -6.81 -19.10
C PRO A 76 -6.37 -6.73 -19.83
N SER A 77 -5.25 -6.58 -19.10
CA SER A 77 -3.91 -6.40 -19.67
C SER A 77 -2.84 -7.17 -18.91
N PHE A 78 -1.73 -7.50 -19.57
CA PHE A 78 -0.61 -8.17 -18.89
C PHE A 78 -0.06 -7.32 -17.76
N MET A 79 0.15 -6.01 -18.01
CA MET A 79 0.74 -5.11 -17.03
C MET A 79 -0.13 -4.95 -15.79
N SER A 80 -1.46 -4.96 -15.92
CA SER A 80 -2.35 -4.85 -14.75
C SER A 80 -2.26 -6.08 -13.85
N ALA A 81 -2.24 -7.28 -14.43
CA ALA A 81 -2.02 -8.53 -13.68
C ALA A 81 -0.60 -8.57 -13.08
N PHE A 82 0.42 -8.28 -13.88
CA PHE A 82 1.81 -8.29 -13.46
C PHE A 82 2.04 -7.35 -12.28
N LYS A 83 1.51 -6.12 -12.35
CA LYS A 83 1.61 -5.15 -11.25
C LYS A 83 0.96 -5.64 -9.98
N PHE A 84 -0.25 -6.19 -10.06
CA PHE A 84 -0.91 -6.73 -8.89
C PHE A 84 -0.09 -7.87 -8.25
N TYR A 85 0.32 -8.89 -9.01
CA TYR A 85 1.03 -10.03 -8.43
C TYR A 85 2.47 -9.74 -8.04
N ASN A 86 3.11 -8.74 -8.67
CA ASN A 86 4.47 -8.36 -8.30
C ASN A 86 4.49 -7.50 -7.03
N ASP A 87 3.61 -6.50 -6.96
CA ASP A 87 3.71 -5.41 -6.01
C ASP A 87 2.65 -5.49 -4.88
N TYR A 88 1.51 -6.17 -5.11
CA TYR A 88 0.36 -6.15 -4.19
C TYR A 88 0.00 -7.49 -3.58
N ALA A 89 -0.05 -8.58 -4.36
CA ALA A 89 -0.47 -9.89 -3.86
C ALA A 89 0.45 -10.37 -2.73
N LEU A 90 -0.14 -10.88 -1.64
CA LEU A 90 0.61 -11.51 -0.58
C LEU A 90 1.37 -12.73 -1.11
N LYS A 91 2.65 -12.81 -0.75
CA LYS A 91 3.53 -13.94 -1.05
C LYS A 91 3.96 -14.61 0.24
N THR A 92 4.44 -15.85 0.11
CA THR A 92 5.16 -16.51 1.20
C THR A 92 6.38 -15.69 1.63
N ASN A 93 6.86 -15.88 2.85
CA ASN A 93 7.98 -15.10 3.40
C ASN A 93 9.28 -15.22 2.58
N ASP A 94 9.51 -16.37 1.96
CA ASP A 94 10.61 -16.63 1.01
C ASP A 94 10.34 -16.08 -0.40
N LYS A 95 9.17 -15.49 -0.62
CA LYS A 95 8.69 -14.87 -1.87
C LYS A 95 8.56 -15.84 -3.06
N THR A 96 8.52 -17.15 -2.81
CA THR A 96 8.47 -18.17 -3.87
C THR A 96 7.06 -18.50 -4.35
N LYS A 97 6.04 -18.34 -3.50
CA LYS A 97 4.65 -18.65 -3.80
C LYS A 97 3.70 -17.50 -3.48
N ILE A 98 2.55 -17.50 -4.15
CA ILE A 98 1.49 -16.49 -4.02
C ILE A 98 0.40 -17.04 -3.10
N LEU A 99 -0.01 -16.24 -2.12
CA LEU A 99 -1.03 -16.58 -1.12
C LEU A 99 -2.38 -15.88 -1.40
N GLU A 100 -2.37 -14.75 -2.11
CA GLU A 100 -3.57 -13.97 -2.45
C GLU A 100 -3.79 -13.90 -3.98
N ARG A 101 -5.05 -14.08 -4.38
CA ARG A 101 -5.60 -13.56 -5.63
C ARG A 101 -6.17 -12.16 -5.42
N TYR A 102 -6.56 -11.51 -6.51
CA TYR A 102 -7.17 -10.17 -6.46
C TYR A 102 -8.41 -10.14 -5.58
N GLU A 103 -9.28 -11.14 -5.73
CA GLU A 103 -10.52 -11.29 -4.96
C GLU A 103 -10.24 -11.50 -3.46
N ASP A 104 -9.17 -12.22 -3.10
CA ASP A 104 -8.76 -12.39 -1.70
C ASP A 104 -8.35 -11.04 -1.10
N ARG A 105 -7.52 -10.29 -1.83
CA ARG A 105 -7.03 -8.98 -1.39
C ARG A 105 -8.19 -8.01 -1.18
N VAL A 106 -9.12 -7.94 -2.14
CA VAL A 106 -10.34 -7.13 -2.05
C VAL A 106 -11.20 -7.54 -0.84
N SER A 107 -11.42 -8.84 -0.64
CA SER A 107 -12.22 -9.36 0.47
C SER A 107 -11.64 -8.94 1.83
N ILE A 108 -10.33 -9.06 2.01
CA ILE A 108 -9.67 -8.68 3.27
C ILE A 108 -9.67 -7.17 3.48
N VAL A 109 -9.46 -6.37 2.42
CA VAL A 109 -9.56 -4.91 2.53
C VAL A 109 -10.95 -4.50 3.00
N ALA A 110 -12.00 -5.05 2.39
CA ALA A 110 -13.37 -4.74 2.76
C ALA A 110 -13.68 -5.13 4.22
N LEU A 111 -13.31 -6.35 4.63
CA LEU A 111 -13.52 -6.80 6.00
C LEU A 111 -12.79 -5.91 7.03
N TYR A 112 -11.57 -5.48 6.70
CA TYR A 112 -10.76 -4.61 7.57
C TYR A 112 -11.37 -3.20 7.68
N CYS A 113 -11.71 -2.58 6.55
CA CYS A 113 -12.25 -1.20 6.50
C CYS A 113 -13.68 -1.08 7.02
N ALA A 114 -14.45 -2.17 6.96
CA ALA A 114 -15.80 -2.23 7.48
C ALA A 114 -15.87 -2.49 9.00
N ASP A 115 -14.75 -2.90 9.62
CA ASP A 115 -14.56 -2.96 11.07
C ASP A 115 -15.63 -3.73 11.88
N GLY A 116 -16.20 -4.79 11.32
CA GLY A 116 -17.25 -5.61 11.93
C GLY A 116 -18.65 -5.33 11.37
N ASP A 117 -18.82 -4.28 10.58
CA ASP A 117 -20.06 -4.01 9.85
C ASP A 117 -20.14 -4.86 8.58
N TYR A 118 -20.91 -5.94 8.64
CA TYR A 118 -21.06 -6.88 7.54
C TYR A 118 -21.68 -6.25 6.27
N GLU A 119 -22.70 -5.42 6.41
CA GLU A 119 -23.38 -4.82 5.25
C GLU A 119 -22.45 -3.85 4.53
N LYS A 120 -21.66 -3.09 5.31
CA LYS A 120 -20.60 -2.24 4.74
C LYS A 120 -19.51 -3.07 4.05
N ALA A 121 -19.09 -4.20 4.61
CA ALA A 121 -18.12 -5.09 3.96
C ALA A 121 -18.65 -5.62 2.61
N VAL A 122 -19.95 -5.94 2.53
CA VAL A 122 -20.62 -6.36 1.30
C VAL A 122 -20.57 -5.23 0.25
N GLU A 123 -20.94 -4.01 0.63
CA GLU A 123 -20.88 -2.83 -0.25
C GLU A 123 -19.47 -2.55 -0.77
N GLU A 124 -18.47 -2.59 0.13
CA GLU A 124 -17.07 -2.34 -0.22
C GLU A 124 -16.53 -3.37 -1.22
N VAL A 125 -16.82 -4.67 -1.02
CA VAL A 125 -16.43 -5.70 -1.99
C VAL A 125 -17.10 -5.47 -3.34
N HIS A 126 -18.39 -5.15 -3.38
CA HIS A 126 -19.07 -4.87 -4.65
C HIS A 126 -18.41 -3.72 -5.41
N THR A 127 -18.16 -2.60 -4.72
CA THR A 127 -17.60 -1.38 -5.32
C THR A 127 -16.17 -1.61 -5.81
N MET A 128 -15.34 -2.32 -5.04
CA MET A 128 -13.97 -2.66 -5.46
C MET A 128 -13.94 -3.69 -6.60
N MET A 129 -14.79 -4.72 -6.56
CA MET A 129 -14.83 -5.75 -7.63
C MET A 129 -15.37 -5.21 -8.96
N LYS A 130 -16.26 -4.20 -8.91
CA LYS A 130 -16.69 -3.44 -10.10
C LYS A 130 -15.63 -2.44 -10.58
N GLN A 131 -14.54 -2.26 -9.83
CA GLN A 131 -13.52 -1.25 -10.04
C GLN A 131 -14.07 0.19 -10.02
N GLU A 132 -15.17 0.43 -9.29
CA GLU A 132 -15.77 1.76 -9.08
C GLU A 132 -15.01 2.54 -8.00
N TYR A 133 -14.35 1.83 -7.09
CA TYR A 133 -13.51 2.39 -6.03
C TYR A 133 -12.19 1.61 -5.93
N GLN A 134 -11.10 2.36 -5.79
CA GLN A 134 -9.77 1.82 -5.52
C GLN A 134 -9.17 2.57 -4.33
N PRO A 135 -9.01 1.92 -3.17
CA PRO A 135 -8.29 2.50 -2.04
C PRO A 135 -6.85 2.84 -2.43
N ALA A 136 -6.28 3.83 -1.75
CA ALA A 136 -4.87 4.19 -1.90
C ALA A 136 -3.96 2.97 -1.65
N THR A 137 -2.82 2.90 -2.34
CA THR A 137 -1.83 1.83 -2.19
C THR A 137 -1.49 1.46 -0.75
N PRO A 138 -1.20 2.39 0.20
CA PRO A 138 -0.93 2.01 1.58
C PRO A 138 -2.09 1.23 2.20
N THR A 139 -3.35 1.64 2.01
CA THR A 139 -4.52 0.91 2.50
C THR A 139 -4.68 -0.44 1.82
N PHE A 140 -4.68 -0.47 0.48
CA PHE A 140 -4.94 -1.68 -0.29
C PHE A 140 -3.87 -2.76 -0.07
N LEU A 141 -2.62 -2.34 0.12
CA LEU A 141 -1.49 -3.24 0.38
C LEU A 141 -1.49 -3.78 1.81
N ASN A 142 -1.74 -2.91 2.80
CA ASN A 142 -1.47 -3.21 4.21
C ASN A 142 -2.67 -3.77 4.99
N ALA A 143 -3.91 -3.46 4.60
CA ALA A 143 -5.12 -3.86 5.34
C ALA A 143 -5.11 -5.36 5.69
N GLY A 144 -5.40 -5.71 6.94
CA GLY A 144 -5.51 -7.09 7.42
C GLY A 144 -4.23 -7.93 7.45
N ARG A 145 -3.06 -7.40 7.06
CA ARG A 145 -1.78 -8.12 7.17
C ARG A 145 -1.16 -7.96 8.56
N LYS A 146 -0.56 -9.01 9.10
CA LYS A 146 0.09 -8.97 10.44
C LYS A 146 1.36 -8.10 10.43
N ARG A 147 2.21 -8.29 9.41
CA ARG A 147 3.43 -7.51 9.18
C ARG A 147 3.14 -6.44 8.15
N ARG A 148 2.61 -5.31 8.60
CA ARG A 148 2.15 -4.22 7.73
C ARG A 148 2.79 -2.88 8.06
N GLY A 149 2.85 -2.01 7.05
CA GLY A 149 3.08 -0.58 7.27
C GLY A 149 1.80 0.14 7.70
N GLU A 150 1.87 1.46 7.71
CA GLU A 150 0.72 2.32 7.99
C GLU A 150 -0.28 2.35 6.83
N MET A 151 -1.54 2.70 7.14
CA MET A 151 -2.59 2.87 6.12
C MET A 151 -2.54 4.24 5.44
N VAL A 152 -1.76 5.18 6.00
CA VAL A 152 -1.59 6.54 5.52
C VAL A 152 -0.11 6.79 5.32
N SER A 153 0.25 7.43 4.22
CA SER A 153 1.65 7.65 3.84
C SER A 153 1.94 9.07 3.34
N CYS A 154 1.03 10.04 3.51
CA CYS A 154 1.24 11.42 3.05
C CYS A 154 0.99 12.40 4.19
N PHE A 155 2.01 13.20 4.51
CA PHE A 155 2.00 14.09 5.67
C PHE A 155 2.45 15.50 5.30
N LEU A 156 1.83 16.49 5.94
CA LEU A 156 2.21 17.89 5.84
C LEU A 156 2.58 18.40 7.24
N LEU A 157 3.74 19.05 7.35
CA LEU A 157 4.25 19.61 8.60
C LEU A 157 4.47 21.11 8.45
N GLU A 158 4.22 21.86 9.51
CA GLU A 158 4.68 23.25 9.64
C GLU A 158 5.91 23.31 10.52
N VAL A 159 6.86 24.18 10.15
CA VAL A 159 8.10 24.39 10.92
C VAL A 159 8.09 25.80 11.51
N GLY A 160 8.25 25.91 12.83
CA GLY A 160 8.41 27.19 13.52
C GLY A 160 9.81 27.79 13.36
N ASP A 161 9.96 29.08 13.69
CA ASP A 161 11.21 29.82 13.56
C ASP A 161 12.13 29.69 14.79
N SER A 162 12.41 28.44 15.18
CA SER A 162 13.32 28.15 16.28
C SER A 162 14.15 26.90 16.01
N LEU A 163 15.31 26.80 16.65
CA LEU A 163 16.14 25.59 16.56
C LEU A 163 15.39 24.36 17.08
N ASN A 164 14.56 24.51 18.11
CA ASN A 164 13.76 23.42 18.67
C ASN A 164 12.76 22.89 17.64
N ASP A 165 12.05 23.78 16.94
CA ASP A 165 11.08 23.41 15.90
C ASP A 165 11.77 22.75 14.70
N ILE A 166 12.92 23.28 14.27
CA ILE A 166 13.72 22.69 13.20
C ILE A 166 14.19 21.29 13.58
N SER A 167 14.74 21.10 14.78
CA SER A 167 15.17 19.80 15.27
C SER A 167 14.02 18.79 15.35
N ARG A 168 12.84 19.23 15.82
CA ARG A 168 11.65 18.37 15.87
C ARG A 168 11.14 18.03 14.47
N ALA A 169 11.16 18.96 13.52
CA ALA A 169 10.77 18.72 12.13
C ALA A 169 11.67 17.67 11.47
N ILE A 170 12.97 17.69 11.75
CA ILE A 170 13.92 16.67 11.27
C ILE A 170 13.58 15.30 11.87
N ASP A 171 13.39 15.21 13.19
CA ASP A 171 13.03 13.96 13.86
C ASP A 171 11.71 13.38 13.33
N ILE A 172 10.64 14.19 13.25
CA ILE A 172 9.34 13.74 12.70
C ILE A 172 9.52 13.25 11.26
N SER A 173 10.30 13.97 10.44
CA SER A 173 10.58 13.57 9.05
C SER A 173 11.24 12.19 8.99
N MET A 174 12.21 11.91 9.86
CA MET A 174 12.86 10.60 9.94
C MET A 174 11.89 9.49 10.39
N GLN A 175 11.07 9.75 11.42
CA GLN A 175 10.11 8.76 11.91
C GLN A 175 9.07 8.41 10.85
N LEU A 176 8.55 9.41 10.13
CA LEU A 176 7.57 9.19 9.06
C LEU A 176 8.21 8.53 7.82
N SER A 177 9.43 8.93 7.45
CA SER A 177 10.16 8.35 6.30
C SER A 177 10.46 6.87 6.51
N LYS A 178 10.88 6.47 7.73
CA LYS A 178 11.06 5.05 8.12
C LYS A 178 9.80 4.21 7.89
N LEU A 179 8.62 4.79 8.04
CA LEU A 179 7.34 4.11 7.82
C LEU A 179 6.89 4.12 6.34
N GLY A 180 7.72 4.65 5.42
CA GLY A 180 7.39 4.85 4.02
C GLY A 180 6.51 6.07 3.75
N GLY A 181 6.46 7.02 4.68
CA GLY A 181 5.69 8.25 4.56
C GLY A 181 6.37 9.31 3.70
N GLY A 182 5.66 9.86 2.71
CA GLY A 182 5.99 11.10 2.03
C GLY A 182 5.65 12.30 2.90
N VAL A 183 6.62 13.18 3.14
CA VAL A 183 6.49 14.34 4.03
C VAL A 183 6.80 15.62 3.27
N ALA A 184 5.87 16.58 3.32
CA ALA A 184 6.07 17.94 2.85
C ALA A 184 6.13 18.90 4.03
N LEU A 185 7.08 19.84 4.02
CA LEU A 185 7.28 20.80 5.11
C LEU A 185 7.10 22.24 4.63
N ASN A 186 6.29 23.02 5.35
CA ASN A 186 6.16 24.46 5.14
C ASN A 186 7.30 25.18 5.88
N LEU A 187 8.19 25.83 5.11
CA LEU A 187 9.36 26.55 5.63
C LEU A 187 9.17 28.07 5.66
N ASN A 188 7.98 28.59 5.32
CA ASN A 188 7.76 30.04 5.16
C ASN A 188 7.89 30.85 6.45
N LYS A 189 7.78 30.19 7.62
CA LYS A 189 7.95 30.85 8.92
C LYS A 189 9.42 31.06 9.30
N LEU A 190 10.35 30.33 8.67
CA LEU A 190 11.77 30.45 8.96
C LEU A 190 12.31 31.80 8.50
N ARG A 191 13.05 32.48 9.37
CA ARG A 191 13.71 33.73 9.06
C ARG A 191 14.71 33.62 7.91
N ALA A 192 14.87 34.68 7.13
CA ALA A 192 15.70 34.68 5.93
C ALA A 192 17.20 34.65 6.24
N LYS A 193 18.02 34.41 5.20
CA LYS A 193 19.47 34.46 5.31
C LYS A 193 19.92 35.87 5.70
N GLY A 194 20.82 35.97 6.68
CA GLY A 194 21.36 37.23 7.16
C GLY A 194 20.51 37.94 8.22
N GLU A 195 19.35 37.39 8.59
CA GLU A 195 18.60 37.92 9.74
C GLU A 195 19.32 37.66 11.07
N ALA A 196 19.05 38.52 12.05
CA ALA A 196 19.73 38.50 13.33
C ALA A 196 19.33 37.30 14.20
N ILE A 197 20.26 36.85 15.06
CA ILE A 197 20.01 35.86 16.11
C ILE A 197 20.54 36.43 17.42
N LYS A 198 19.64 36.68 18.40
CA LYS A 198 20.00 37.26 19.71
C LYS A 198 20.90 38.51 19.55
N ASP A 199 20.45 39.45 18.73
CA ASP A 199 21.14 40.72 18.42
C ASP A 199 22.48 40.59 17.69
N VAL A 200 22.87 39.38 17.26
CA VAL A 200 23.99 39.18 16.35
C VAL A 200 23.50 39.31 14.92
N GLU A 201 23.83 40.42 14.28
CA GLU A 201 23.53 40.71 12.88
C GLU A 201 24.17 39.70 11.92
N ASN A 202 23.52 39.43 10.79
CA ASN A 202 24.01 38.55 9.72
C ASN A 202 24.34 37.10 10.15
N ALA A 203 23.62 36.57 11.15
CA ALA A 203 23.90 35.25 11.73
C ALA A 203 23.10 34.08 11.09
N THR A 204 21.91 34.32 10.54
CA THR A 204 21.03 33.24 10.07
C THR A 204 21.45 32.67 8.71
N LYS A 205 21.46 31.33 8.62
CA LYS A 205 21.74 30.57 7.38
C LYS A 205 20.56 30.52 6.39
N GLY A 206 19.36 30.90 6.82
CA GLY A 206 18.12 30.85 6.04
C GLY A 206 17.63 29.42 5.74
N VAL A 207 16.57 29.33 4.92
CA VAL A 207 15.85 28.07 4.61
C VAL A 207 16.74 26.99 3.98
N VAL A 208 17.73 27.36 3.15
CA VAL A 208 18.60 26.40 2.45
C VAL A 208 19.40 25.54 3.42
N GLY A 209 19.83 26.11 4.56
CA GLY A 209 20.51 25.34 5.61
C GLY A 209 19.62 24.25 6.20
N VAL A 210 18.35 24.57 6.44
CA VAL A 210 17.35 23.61 6.96
C VAL A 210 17.00 22.56 5.91
N MET A 211 16.81 22.97 4.65
CA MET A 211 16.59 22.04 3.53
C MET A 211 17.70 21.00 3.43
N LYS A 212 18.96 21.40 3.64
CA LYS A 212 20.08 20.45 3.59
C LYS A 212 20.06 19.42 4.73
N LEU A 213 19.63 19.83 5.92
CA LEU A 213 19.44 18.91 7.05
C LEU A 213 18.30 17.91 6.77
N LEU A 214 17.18 18.38 6.22
CA LEU A 214 16.06 17.54 5.83
C LEU A 214 16.43 16.56 4.71
N ASP A 215 17.17 17.00 3.66
CA ASP A 215 17.70 16.12 2.61
C ASP A 215 18.55 14.98 3.19
N ASN A 216 19.44 15.28 4.12
CA ASN A 216 20.24 14.25 4.78
C ASN A 216 19.39 13.31 5.64
N ALA A 217 18.36 13.81 6.31
CA ALA A 217 17.44 13.02 7.11
C ALA A 217 16.64 12.01 6.26
N PHE A 218 16.08 12.45 5.14
CA PHE A 218 15.35 11.58 4.20
C PHE A 218 16.26 10.58 3.49
N ARG A 219 17.53 10.93 3.23
CA ARG A 219 18.51 9.99 2.68
C ARG A 219 18.90 8.89 3.66
N TYR A 220 18.86 9.19 4.95
CA TYR A 220 19.25 8.24 5.99
C TYR A 220 18.13 7.27 6.34
N ALA A 221 16.90 7.77 6.53
CA ALA A 221 15.76 6.95 6.92
C ALA A 221 14.99 6.48 5.68
N ASP A 222 15.32 5.30 5.16
CA ASP A 222 14.63 4.72 4.01
C ASP A 222 13.44 3.83 4.44
N GLN A 223 12.62 3.43 3.46
CA GLN A 223 11.37 2.68 3.69
C GLN A 223 11.60 1.25 4.27
N MET A 224 12.85 0.80 4.39
CA MET A 224 13.21 -0.50 4.97
C MET A 224 14.22 -0.41 6.13
N GLY A 225 14.67 0.79 6.50
CA GLY A 225 15.60 1.04 7.61
C GLY A 225 16.89 1.64 7.10
#